data_AF-A0A966F0A1-F1
#
_entry.id   AF-A0A966F0A1-F1
#
_cell.length_a   1.000
_cell.length_b   1.000
_cell.length_c   1.000
_cell.angle_alpha   90.00
_cell.angle_beta   90.00
_cell.angle_gamma   90.00
#
_symmetry.space_group_name_H-M   'P 1'
#
loop_
_entity.id
_entity.type
_entity.pdbx_description
1 polymer ?
#
loop_
_entity_poly.entity_id
_entity_poly.type
_entity_poly.pdbx_seq_one_letter_code
_entity_poly.pdbx_strand_id
1 'polypeptide(L)' 'MTQAIDTVFDAQSYFAAVETAERRALHSFFDQHVVEDEDQGYVALDEGDYNALPTWAMNRVVHTVHGALLDEF' A
#
# COMPACT_ATOMS: atom_id res chain seq x y z
N MET A 1 -20.33 28.03 -6.45
CA MET A 1 -20.29 26.56 -6.61
C MET A 1 -19.28 26.07 -5.61
N THR A 2 -19.75 25.68 -4.43
CA THR A 2 -18.92 25.12 -3.36
C THR A 2 -18.65 23.67 -3.77
N GLN A 3 -17.41 23.35 -4.16
CA GLN A 3 -17.02 21.95 -4.26
C GLN A 3 -17.14 21.37 -2.86
N ALA A 4 -18.04 20.41 -2.69
CA ALA A 4 -17.96 19.49 -1.58
C ALA A 4 -16.60 18.83 -1.68
N ILE A 5 -15.79 19.02 -0.64
CA ILE A 5 -14.54 18.30 -0.48
C ILE A 5 -14.99 16.89 -0.10
N ASP A 6 -15.17 16.06 -1.12
CA ASP A 6 -15.76 14.74 -1.00
C ASP A 6 -14.88 13.87 -0.10
N THR A 7 -15.31 13.72 1.15
CA THR A 7 -14.76 12.74 2.11
C THR A 7 -15.05 11.29 1.72
N VAL A 8 -15.50 11.05 0.49
CA VAL A 8 -15.26 9.78 -0.22
C VAL A 8 -13.79 9.81 -0.64
N PHE A 9 -12.87 9.74 0.34
CA PHE A 9 -11.48 9.40 0.05
C PHE A 9 -11.52 8.12 -0.78
N ASP A 10 -11.00 8.22 -1.99
CA ASP A 10 -11.33 7.39 -3.14
C ASP A 10 -11.25 5.87 -2.83
N ALA A 11 -12.38 5.30 -2.41
CA ALA A 11 -12.45 3.88 -2.04
C ALA A 11 -12.01 2.99 -3.19
N GLN A 12 -12.19 3.45 -4.44
CA GLN A 12 -11.74 2.73 -5.62
C GLN A 12 -10.21 2.66 -5.70
N SER A 13 -9.46 3.75 -5.49
CA SER A 13 -7.99 3.67 -5.44
C SER A 13 -7.50 2.87 -4.23
N TYR A 14 -8.16 2.96 -3.07
CA TYR A 14 -7.82 2.12 -1.93
C TYR A 14 -7.93 0.63 -2.28
N PHE A 15 -9.09 0.19 -2.80
CA PHE A 15 -9.27 -1.22 -3.17
C PHE A 15 -8.35 -1.66 -4.31
N ALA A 16 -8.06 -0.79 -5.28
CA ALA A 16 -7.08 -1.10 -6.34
C ALA A 16 -5.65 -1.27 -5.79
N ALA A 17 -5.27 -0.46 -4.80
CA ALA A 17 -3.99 -0.61 -4.11
C ALA A 17 -3.96 -1.90 -3.28
N VAL A 18 -5.04 -2.26 -2.57
CA VAL A 18 -5.15 -3.53 -1.84
C VAL A 18 -5.03 -4.72 -2.79
N GLU A 19 -5.78 -4.75 -3.90
CA GLU A 19 -5.69 -5.83 -4.90
C GLU A 19 -4.27 -5.97 -5.45
N THR A 20 -3.59 -4.84 -5.67
CA THR A 20 -2.19 -4.83 -6.12
C THR A 20 -1.26 -5.41 -5.04
N ALA A 21 -1.44 -5.00 -3.78
CA ALA A 21 -0.67 -5.51 -2.64
C ALA A 21 -0.87 -7.03 -2.47
N GLU A 22 -2.12 -7.51 -2.49
CA GLU A 22 -2.45 -8.94 -2.41
C GLU A 22 -1.76 -9.75 -3.52
N ARG A 23 -1.84 -9.28 -4.77
CA ARG A 23 -1.21 -9.96 -5.90
C ARG A 23 0.32 -9.98 -5.80
N ARG A 24 0.95 -8.90 -5.31
CA ARG A 24 2.40 -8.86 -5.10
C ARG A 24 2.83 -9.77 -3.96
N ALA A 25 2.07 -9.80 -2.86
CA ALA A 25 2.37 -10.58 -1.68
C ALA A 25 2.48 -12.09 -1.98
N LEU A 26 1.68 -12.62 -2.91
CA LEU A 26 1.77 -14.01 -3.40
C LEU A 26 3.14 -14.40 -3.95
N HIS A 27 3.98 -13.42 -4.28
CA HIS A 27 5.27 -13.61 -4.94
C HIS A 27 6.43 -12.90 -4.22
N SER A 28 6.23 -12.45 -2.97
CA SER A 28 7.25 -11.75 -2.18
C SER A 28 7.44 -12.40 -0.81
N PHE A 29 8.68 -12.36 -0.32
CA PHE A 29 9.02 -12.62 1.09
C PHE A 29 8.73 -11.41 1.98
N PHE A 30 8.57 -10.24 1.37
CA PHE A 30 8.42 -8.96 2.04
C PHE A 30 6.96 -8.54 2.10
N ASP A 31 6.64 -7.75 3.12
CA ASP A 31 5.31 -7.17 3.29
C ASP A 31 5.01 -6.14 2.20
N GLN A 32 3.74 -6.07 1.83
CA GLN A 32 3.21 -5.09 0.90
C GLN A 32 2.39 -4.07 1.69
N HIS A 33 2.74 -2.79 1.58
CA HIS A 33 2.10 -1.71 2.31
C HIS A 33 1.25 -0.86 1.38
N VAL A 34 -0.02 -0.71 1.70
CA VAL A 34 -0.87 0.32 1.12
C VAL A 34 -0.60 1.62 1.87
N VAL A 35 -0.17 2.64 1.12
CA VAL A 35 0.20 3.95 1.62
C VAL A 35 -0.74 5.00 1.03
N GLU A 36 -1.25 5.89 1.87
CA GLU A 36 -1.97 7.07 1.41
C GLU A 36 -0.97 8.03 0.75
N ASP A 37 -1.20 8.42 -0.50
CA ASP A 37 -0.40 9.35 -1.29
C ASP A 37 -1.20 10.62 -1.61
N GLU A 38 -0.58 11.78 -1.46
CA GLU A 38 -1.27 13.08 -1.59
C GLU A 38 -1.66 13.41 -3.04
N ASP A 39 -0.95 12.83 -4.01
CA ASP A 39 -1.15 13.09 -5.44
C ASP A 39 -1.86 11.93 -6.16
N GLN A 40 -1.68 10.70 -5.67
CA GLN A 40 -2.13 9.46 -6.35
C GLN A 40 -3.24 8.71 -5.59
N GLY A 41 -3.66 9.17 -4.42
CA GLY A 41 -4.67 8.49 -3.60
C GLY A 41 -4.07 7.40 -2.75
N TYR A 42 -4.09 6.14 -3.23
CA TYR A 42 -3.46 5.02 -2.51
C TYR A 42 -2.55 4.22 -3.43
N VAL A 43 -1.38 3.82 -2.91
CA VAL A 43 -0.37 3.05 -3.65
C VAL A 43 0.11 1.84 -2.86
N ALA A 44 0.43 0.75 -3.56
CA ALA A 44 1.02 -0.45 -2.97
C ALA A 44 2.55 -0.42 -3.10
N LEU A 45 3.25 -0.35 -1.98
CA LEU A 45 4.71 -0.40 -1.88
C LEU A 45 5.15 -1.77 -1.37
N ASP A 46 6.18 -2.34 -1.98
CA ASP A 46 6.80 -3.59 -1.53
C ASP A 46 8.01 -3.23 -0.67
N GLU A 47 8.05 -3.73 0.55
CA GLU A 47 9.16 -3.43 1.45
C GLU A 47 10.52 -3.87 0.85
N GLY A 48 10.52 -4.94 0.04
CA GLY A 48 11.71 -5.42 -0.66
C GLY A 48 12.33 -4.42 -1.64
N ASP A 49 11.54 -3.49 -2.19
CA ASP A 49 12.03 -2.46 -3.12
C ASP A 49 12.88 -1.39 -2.40
N TYR A 50 12.75 -1.27 -1.08
CA TYR A 50 13.33 -0.17 -0.30
C TYR A 50 14.46 -0.60 0.64
N ASN A 51 14.75 -1.90 0.78
CA ASN A 51 15.57 -2.52 1.85
C ASN A 51 15.07 -2.27 3.29
N ALA A 52 14.58 -1.07 3.57
CA ALA A 52 13.77 -0.70 4.72
C ALA A 52 12.81 0.39 4.27
N LEU A 53 11.51 0.24 4.57
CA LEU A 53 10.53 1.24 4.17
C LEU A 53 10.90 2.61 4.77
N PRO A 54 11.03 3.68 3.97
CA PRO A 54 11.47 4.97 4.49
C PRO A 54 10.43 5.54 5.46
N THR A 55 10.88 6.26 6.49
CA THR A 55 10.03 6.73 7.60
C THR A 55 8.81 7.54 7.15
N TRP A 56 8.94 8.31 6.08
CA TRP A 56 7.82 9.08 5.53
C TRP A 56 6.69 8.18 5.01
N ALA A 57 7.02 7.03 4.42
CA ALA A 57 6.05 6.07 3.91
C ALA A 57 5.45 5.25 5.06
N MET A 58 6.27 4.82 6.03
CA MET A 58 5.80 4.12 7.23
C MET A 58 4.70 4.87 7.97
N ASN A 59 4.84 6.19 8.14
CA ASN A 59 3.86 7.03 8.83
C ASN A 59 2.52 7.18 8.08
N ARG A 60 2.45 6.72 6.82
CA ARG A 60 1.31 6.85 5.92
C ARG A 60 0.75 5.48 5.52
N VAL A 61 1.25 4.40 6.08
CA VAL A 61 0.72 3.05 5.87
C VAL A 61 -0.68 2.96 6.48
N VAL A 62 -1.65 2.58 5.67
CA VAL A 62 -3.05 2.38 6.07
C VAL A 62 -3.45 0.91 6.10
N HIS A 63 -2.75 0.06 5.35
CA HIS A 63 -2.96 -1.38 5.33
C HIS A 63 -1.67 -2.12 4.97
N THR A 64 -1.48 -3.33 5.52
CA THR A 64 -0.35 -4.20 5.21
C THR A 64 -0.86 -5.57 4.84
N VAL A 65 -0.36 -6.12 3.73
CA VAL A 65 -0.54 -7.50 3.31
C VAL A 65 0.78 -8.24 3.52
N HIS A 66 0.75 -9.32 4.29
CA HIS A 66 1.95 -10.09 4.59
C HIS A 66 2.47 -10.84 3.36
N GLY A 67 3.78 -10.85 3.15
CA GLY A 67 4.42 -11.67 2.12
C GLY A 67 4.06 -13.15 2.28
N ALA A 68 3.75 -13.83 1.17
CA ALA A 68 3.29 -15.22 1.20
C ALA A 68 4.43 -16.25 1.04
N LEU A 69 5.64 -15.79 0.71
CA LEU A 69 6.81 -16.66 0.62
C LEU A 69 7.46 -16.82 2.01
N LEU A 70 7.88 -18.05 2.32
CA LEU A 70 8.57 -18.39 3.57
C LEU A 70 10.07 -18.55 3.29
N ASP A 71 10.90 -17.81 4.03
CA ASP A 71 12.37 -17.89 3.96
C ASP A 71 12.96 -18.92 4.97
N GLU A 72 12.12 -19.81 5.52
CA GLU A 72 12.57 -20.84 6.44
C GLU A 72 13.14 -22.05 5.69
N PHE A 73 14.48 -22.18 5.69
CA PHE A 73 15.24 -23.39 5.34
C PHE A 73 16.37 -23.64 6.34
#